data_AF-A0A1G6Q1Y3-F1
#
_entry.id   AF-A0A1G6Q1Y3-F1
#
_cell.length_a   1.000
_cell.length_b   1.000
_cell.length_c   1.000
_cell.angle_alpha   90.00
_cell.angle_beta   90.00
_cell.angle_gamma   90.00
#
_symmetry.space_group_name_H-M   'P 1'
#
loop_
_entity.id
_entity.type
_entity.pdbx_description
1 polymer ?
#
loop_
_entity_poly.entity_id
_entity_poly.type
_entity_poly.pdbx_seq_one_letter_code
_entity_poly.pdbx_strand_id
1 'polypeptide(L)'
;MRPARFQNFAVEALAKAPDVKSVEPWQEPDRPFGVPILFMSGAQIWAAITATAAPGEDYKQPENPVSYEAPAEVAYSDLYEGGKVTPQLAEKYLAAAFTNSGSPEIETVYAYSVKDPATAHPGLGLRFHSEARIQLLFQHTARSGQDKGNSPFDLQSAF
;
A
#
# COMPACT_ATOMS: atom_id res chain seq x y z
N MET A 1 -10.97 -8.20 6.78
CA MET A 1 -9.60 -8.25 6.23
C MET A 1 -8.56 -8.28 7.34
N ARG A 2 -7.83 -9.40 7.52
CA ARG A 2 -6.70 -9.53 8.46
C ARG A 2 -5.35 -9.20 7.79
N PRO A 3 -4.34 -8.69 8.53
CA PRO A 3 -3.05 -8.27 7.97
C PRO A 3 -2.33 -9.32 7.11
N ALA A 4 -2.26 -10.58 7.56
CA ALA A 4 -1.57 -11.64 6.84
C ALA A 4 -2.24 -11.94 5.48
N ARG A 5 -3.57 -12.01 5.46
CA ARG A 5 -4.34 -12.21 4.21
C ARG A 5 -4.19 -11.00 3.30
N PHE A 6 -4.19 -9.80 3.88
CA PHE A 6 -3.96 -8.57 3.14
C PHE A 6 -2.56 -8.52 2.52
N GLN A 7 -1.50 -8.96 3.20
CA GLN A 7 -0.14 -8.97 2.65
C GLN A 7 -0.06 -9.80 1.36
N ASN A 8 -0.66 -10.99 1.35
CA ASN A 8 -0.73 -11.83 0.15
C ASN A 8 -1.52 -11.14 -0.97
N PHE A 9 -2.69 -10.60 -0.63
CA PHE A 9 -3.50 -9.82 -1.57
C PHE A 9 -2.74 -8.62 -2.14
N ALA A 10 -1.97 -7.91 -1.32
CA ALA A 10 -1.20 -6.75 -1.74
C ALA A 10 -0.09 -7.12 -2.74
N VAL A 11 0.60 -8.23 -2.51
CA VAL A 11 1.58 -8.77 -3.47
C VAL A 11 0.89 -9.06 -4.81
N GLU A 12 -0.25 -9.76 -4.80
CA GLU A 12 -0.96 -10.12 -6.02
C GLU A 12 -1.55 -8.90 -6.77
N ALA A 13 -2.12 -7.95 -6.04
CA ALA A 13 -2.72 -6.74 -6.62
C ALA A 13 -1.66 -5.81 -7.21
N LEU A 14 -0.57 -5.57 -6.47
CA LEU A 14 0.48 -4.65 -6.90
C LEU A 14 1.35 -5.24 -8.02
N ALA A 15 1.55 -6.56 -8.08
CA ALA A 15 2.29 -7.21 -9.17
C ALA A 15 1.62 -7.05 -10.55
N LYS A 16 0.33 -6.71 -10.60
CA LYS A 16 -0.42 -6.45 -11.84
C LYS A 16 -0.35 -4.97 -12.29
N ALA A 17 0.17 -4.08 -11.45
CA ALA A 17 0.21 -2.66 -11.76
C ALA A 17 1.31 -2.35 -12.81
N PRO A 18 1.04 -1.53 -13.84
CA PRO A 18 1.94 -1.36 -15.00
C PRO A 18 3.40 -0.99 -14.69
N ASP A 19 3.61 -0.06 -13.75
CA ASP A 19 4.93 0.45 -13.37
C ASP A 19 5.56 -0.26 -12.16
N VAL A 20 4.93 -1.32 -11.64
CA VAL A 20 5.51 -2.16 -10.58
C VAL A 20 6.31 -3.29 -11.22
N LYS A 21 7.61 -3.34 -10.90
CA LYS A 21 8.53 -4.38 -11.37
C LYS A 21 8.48 -5.62 -10.49
N SER A 22 8.48 -5.44 -9.17
CA SER A 22 8.32 -6.53 -8.22
C SER A 22 7.74 -6.05 -6.90
N VAL A 23 7.09 -6.96 -6.21
CA VAL A 23 6.55 -6.76 -4.87
C VAL A 23 6.63 -8.10 -4.14
N GLU A 24 7.08 -8.09 -2.90
CA GLU A 24 7.29 -9.30 -2.11
C GLU A 24 6.79 -9.11 -0.67
N PRO A 25 6.45 -10.19 0.06
CA PRO A 25 6.20 -10.09 1.49
C PRO A 25 7.48 -9.66 2.23
N TRP A 26 7.33 -8.72 3.17
CA TRP A 26 8.39 -8.29 4.08
C TRP A 26 7.91 -8.29 5.52
N GLN A 27 8.81 -8.66 6.42
CA GLN A 27 8.55 -8.76 7.86
C GLN A 27 9.81 -8.33 8.61
N GLU A 28 9.61 -7.59 9.70
CA GLU A 28 10.62 -7.26 10.71
C GLU A 28 10.03 -7.56 12.11
N PRO A 29 10.86 -7.72 13.15
CA PRO A 29 10.36 -8.04 14.50
C PRO A 29 9.30 -7.07 15.05
N ASP A 30 9.43 -5.78 14.75
CA ASP A 30 8.47 -4.73 15.12
C ASP A 30 7.38 -4.48 14.05
N ARG A 31 7.53 -5.09 12.86
CA ARG A 31 6.65 -4.91 11.69
C ARG A 31 6.38 -6.25 11.04
N PRO A 32 5.46 -7.04 11.61
CA PRO A 32 5.23 -8.41 11.16
C PRO A 32 4.66 -8.50 9.73
N PHE A 33 4.18 -7.39 9.17
CA PHE A 33 3.63 -7.34 7.81
C PHE A 33 4.06 -6.07 7.08
N GLY A 34 4.52 -6.23 5.86
CA GLY A 34 4.84 -5.14 4.93
C GLY A 34 5.12 -5.66 3.52
N VAL A 35 5.32 -4.73 2.59
CA VAL A 35 5.62 -5.02 1.18
C VAL A 35 6.64 -4.01 0.64
N PRO A 36 7.87 -4.43 0.29
CA PRO A 36 8.73 -3.71 -0.62
C PRO A 36 8.10 -3.68 -2.01
N ILE A 37 8.14 -2.52 -2.64
CA ILE A 37 7.63 -2.28 -3.98
C ILE A 37 8.80 -1.70 -4.77
N LEU A 38 9.23 -2.43 -5.79
CA LEU A 38 10.23 -1.99 -6.76
C LEU A 38 9.50 -1.53 -8.01
N PHE A 39 9.71 -0.29 -8.43
CA PHE A 39 9.16 0.25 -9.67
C PHE A 39 10.06 -0.03 -10.87
N MET A 40 9.50 0.09 -12.07
CA MET A 40 10.23 -0.11 -13.34
C MET A 40 11.42 0.86 -13.50
N SER A 41 11.37 2.04 -12.86
CA SER A 41 12.49 2.99 -12.80
C SER A 41 13.66 2.55 -11.92
N GLY A 42 13.48 1.52 -11.08
CA GLY A 42 14.43 1.11 -10.05
C GLY A 42 14.21 1.78 -8.68
N ALA A 43 13.30 2.75 -8.60
CA ALA A 43 12.87 3.35 -7.33
C ALA A 43 12.15 2.31 -6.45
N GLN A 44 12.32 2.40 -5.13
CA GLN A 44 11.76 1.45 -4.17
C GLN A 44 11.00 2.13 -3.03
N ILE A 45 9.97 1.45 -2.53
CA ILE A 45 9.25 1.80 -1.30
C ILE A 45 9.14 0.57 -0.41
N TRP A 46 9.44 0.69 0.88
CA TRP A 46 9.03 -0.30 1.88
C TRP A 46 7.79 0.22 2.59
N ALA A 47 6.64 -0.43 2.36
CA ALA A 47 5.38 -0.07 3.00
C ALA A 47 5.06 -1.07 4.12
N ALA A 48 4.92 -0.58 5.36
CA ALA A 48 4.43 -1.39 6.47
C ALA A 48 2.90 -1.49 6.44
N ILE A 49 2.37 -2.67 6.76
CA ILE A 49 0.94 -2.95 6.80
C ILE A 49 0.50 -2.96 8.27
N THR A 50 -0.41 -2.05 8.62
CA THR A 50 -1.15 -2.10 9.89
C THR A 50 -2.63 -2.30 9.63
N ALA A 51 -3.35 -2.87 10.59
CA ALA A 51 -4.78 -3.12 10.46
C ALA A 51 -5.57 -2.65 11.69
N THR A 52 -6.78 -2.20 11.42
CA THR A 52 -7.84 -2.05 12.43
C THR A 52 -8.88 -3.12 12.15
N ALA A 53 -9.14 -3.97 13.14
CA ALA A 53 -10.15 -5.00 13.04
C ALA A 53 -11.56 -4.41 12.85
N ALA A 54 -12.44 -5.18 12.22
CA ALA A 54 -13.86 -4.85 12.20
C ALA A 54 -14.44 -4.82 13.63
N PRO A 55 -15.47 -4.01 13.91
CA PRO A 55 -16.18 -4.07 15.19
C PRO A 55 -16.65 -5.51 15.50
N GLY A 56 -16.30 -6.02 16.68
CA GLY A 56 -16.69 -7.35 17.13
C GLY A 56 -15.87 -8.53 16.55
N GLU A 57 -14.82 -8.27 15.78
CA GLU A 57 -13.94 -9.32 15.24
C GLU A 57 -13.24 -10.10 16.37
N ASP A 58 -13.37 -11.43 16.35
CA ASP A 58 -12.61 -12.36 17.19
C ASP A 58 -11.56 -13.10 16.36
N TYR A 59 -10.28 -12.83 16.64
CA TYR A 59 -9.14 -13.45 15.95
C TYR A 59 -9.00 -14.95 16.22
N LYS A 60 -9.70 -15.50 17.22
CA LYS A 60 -9.76 -16.94 17.49
C LYS A 60 -10.72 -17.68 16.56
N GLN A 61 -11.66 -16.97 15.94
CA GLN A 61 -12.57 -17.52 14.95
C GLN A 61 -11.96 -17.40 13.54
N PRO A 62 -12.44 -18.20 12.57
CA PRO A 62 -12.14 -17.96 11.15
C PRO A 62 -12.53 -16.54 10.74
N GLU A 63 -11.73 -15.93 9.87
CA GLU A 63 -12.09 -14.64 9.29
C GLU A 63 -13.36 -14.79 8.43
N ASN A 64 -14.26 -13.81 8.50
CA ASN A 64 -15.47 -13.76 7.67
C ASN A 64 -15.40 -12.59 6.66
N PRO A 65 -14.86 -12.80 5.45
CA PRO A 65 -14.86 -11.80 4.39
C PRO A 65 -16.27 -11.29 4.07
N VAL A 66 -16.40 -9.98 3.85
CA VAL A 66 -17.65 -9.33 3.44
C VAL A 66 -17.42 -8.72 2.06
N SER A 67 -18.29 -9.05 1.10
CA SER A 67 -18.13 -8.66 -0.30
C SER A 67 -19.37 -7.97 -0.86
N TYR A 68 -19.16 -6.92 -1.65
CA TYR A 68 -20.18 -6.19 -2.42
C TYR A 68 -19.63 -5.86 -3.82
N GLU A 69 -20.22 -4.89 -4.52
CA GLU A 69 -19.67 -4.34 -5.75
C GLU A 69 -18.29 -3.71 -5.47
N ALA A 70 -17.27 -4.15 -6.21
CA ALA A 70 -15.93 -3.59 -6.12
C ALA A 70 -15.94 -2.11 -6.55
N PRO A 71 -15.00 -1.28 -6.06
CA PRO A 71 -14.89 0.09 -6.51
C PRO A 71 -14.67 0.15 -8.03
N ALA A 72 -15.30 1.12 -8.68
CA ALA A 72 -15.12 1.32 -10.11
C ALA A 72 -13.65 1.55 -10.46
N GLU A 73 -13.18 0.95 -11.54
CA GLU A 73 -11.81 1.15 -12.02
C GLU A 73 -11.55 2.62 -12.33
N VAL A 74 -10.31 3.04 -12.06
CA VAL A 74 -9.83 4.40 -12.27
C VAL A 74 -8.59 4.39 -13.16
N ALA A 75 -8.34 5.49 -13.87
CA ALA A 75 -7.07 5.64 -14.57
C ALA A 75 -5.91 5.66 -13.58
N TYR A 76 -4.79 5.02 -13.93
CA TYR A 76 -3.54 5.18 -13.18
C TYR A 76 -3.09 6.64 -13.26
N SER A 77 -2.71 7.19 -12.11
CA SER A 77 -2.06 8.52 -12.06
C SER A 77 -0.62 8.41 -12.56
N ASP A 78 -0.06 9.51 -13.07
CA ASP A 78 1.36 9.54 -13.40
C ASP A 78 2.21 9.22 -12.17
N LEU A 79 3.11 8.24 -12.29
CA LEU A 79 4.03 7.86 -11.22
C LEU A 79 5.32 8.71 -11.22
N TYR A 80 5.63 9.32 -12.35
CA TYR A 80 6.92 9.97 -12.59
C TYR A 80 6.77 11.46 -12.90
N GLU A 81 7.54 12.29 -12.21
CA GLU A 81 7.71 13.70 -12.52
C GLU A 81 9.20 14.01 -12.68
N GLY A 82 9.62 14.45 -13.86
CA GLY A 82 11.04 14.66 -14.17
C GLY A 82 11.90 13.39 -14.02
N GLY A 83 11.30 12.21 -14.23
CA GLY A 83 11.96 10.90 -14.09
C GLY A 83 12.12 10.41 -12.65
N LYS A 84 11.49 11.07 -11.67
CA LYS A 84 11.53 10.70 -10.25
C LYS A 84 10.14 10.35 -9.73
N VAL A 85 10.10 9.51 -8.72
CA VAL A 85 8.92 9.23 -7.91
C VAL A 85 8.93 10.15 -6.68
N THR A 86 7.77 10.65 -6.29
CA THR A 86 7.58 11.30 -4.99
C THR A 86 6.61 10.47 -4.16
N PRO A 87 6.61 10.60 -2.81
CA PRO A 87 5.64 9.89 -1.99
C PRO A 87 4.20 10.15 -2.43
N GLN A 88 3.86 11.40 -2.80
CA GLN A 88 2.51 11.77 -3.22
C GLN A 88 2.11 11.14 -4.57
N LEU A 89 3.03 11.04 -5.53
CA LEU A 89 2.76 10.35 -6.79
C LEU A 89 2.58 8.85 -6.55
N ALA A 90 3.46 8.25 -5.72
CA ALA A 90 3.36 6.85 -5.35
C ALA A 90 2.05 6.52 -4.62
N GLU A 91 1.60 7.35 -3.67
CA GLU A 91 0.32 7.14 -2.99
C GLU A 91 -0.86 7.08 -3.98
N LYS A 92 -0.94 8.04 -4.91
CA LYS A 92 -2.02 8.10 -5.91
C LYS A 92 -1.98 6.90 -6.84
N TYR A 93 -0.78 6.57 -7.35
CA TYR A 93 -0.58 5.43 -8.23
C TYR A 93 -0.94 4.10 -7.55
N LEU A 94 -0.46 3.88 -6.32
CA LEU A 94 -0.74 2.64 -5.57
C LEU A 94 -2.21 2.57 -5.14
N ALA A 95 -2.84 3.71 -4.81
CA ALA A 95 -4.28 3.74 -4.55
C ALA A 95 -5.10 3.32 -5.79
N ALA A 96 -4.71 3.76 -6.99
CA ALA A 96 -5.30 3.28 -8.23
C ALA A 96 -5.07 1.77 -8.44
N ALA A 97 -3.86 1.27 -8.17
CA ALA A 97 -3.56 -0.17 -8.27
C ALA A 97 -4.48 -1.04 -7.39
N PHE A 98 -4.71 -0.64 -6.14
CA PHE A 98 -5.63 -1.36 -5.25
C PHE A 98 -7.10 -1.19 -5.66
N THR A 99 -7.49 -0.01 -6.12
CA THR A 99 -8.85 0.23 -6.65
C THR A 99 -9.14 -0.68 -7.84
N ASN A 100 -8.19 -0.79 -8.76
CA ASN A 100 -8.28 -1.61 -9.98
C ASN A 100 -8.00 -3.09 -9.74
N SER A 101 -7.84 -3.53 -8.49
CA SER A 101 -7.65 -4.96 -8.16
C SER A 101 -8.89 -5.80 -8.44
N GLY A 102 -10.07 -5.16 -8.57
CA GLY A 102 -11.36 -5.82 -8.71
C GLY A 102 -11.80 -6.54 -7.43
N SER A 103 -11.18 -6.26 -6.27
CA SER A 103 -11.52 -6.93 -5.01
C SER A 103 -12.91 -6.49 -4.52
N PRO A 104 -13.88 -7.40 -4.42
CA PRO A 104 -15.23 -7.08 -3.96
C PRO A 104 -15.29 -6.84 -2.45
N GLU A 105 -14.20 -7.05 -1.71
CA GLU A 105 -14.13 -6.76 -0.27
C GLU A 105 -13.75 -5.30 0.03
N ILE A 106 -13.09 -4.63 -0.93
CA ILE A 106 -12.66 -3.24 -0.77
C ILE A 106 -13.88 -2.34 -0.96
N GLU A 107 -14.14 -1.48 0.02
CA GLU A 107 -15.14 -0.43 -0.11
C GLU A 107 -14.52 0.84 -0.69
N THR A 108 -13.33 1.22 -0.23
CA THR A 108 -12.63 2.41 -0.72
C THR A 108 -11.13 2.35 -0.43
N VAL A 109 -10.36 2.99 -1.31
CA VAL A 109 -8.92 3.21 -1.18
C VAL A 109 -8.67 4.71 -1.24
N TYR A 110 -7.77 5.22 -0.40
CA TYR A 110 -7.43 6.65 -0.38
C TYR A 110 -5.96 6.90 -0.04
N ALA A 111 -5.36 7.84 -0.77
CA ALA A 111 -4.05 8.41 -0.47
C ALA A 111 -4.12 9.35 0.76
N TYR A 112 -3.10 9.34 1.61
CA TYR A 112 -3.08 10.19 2.80
C TYR A 112 -2.79 11.65 2.49
N SER A 113 -1.85 11.91 1.59
CA SER A 113 -1.45 13.28 1.24
C SER A 113 -2.55 14.06 0.50
N VAL A 114 -3.55 13.36 -0.07
CA VAL A 114 -4.75 14.01 -0.63
C VAL A 114 -5.65 14.58 0.47
N LYS A 115 -5.71 13.93 1.64
CA LYS A 115 -6.49 14.40 2.78
C LYS A 115 -5.76 15.45 3.60
N ASP A 116 -4.44 15.33 3.70
CA ASP A 116 -3.59 16.29 4.40
C ASP A 116 -2.21 16.41 3.71
N PRO A 117 -1.99 17.47 2.92
CA PRO A 117 -0.70 17.71 2.26
C PRO A 117 0.47 17.90 3.23
N ALA A 118 0.22 18.15 4.52
CA ALA A 118 1.24 18.29 5.55
C ALA A 118 1.53 16.98 6.29
N THR A 119 0.97 15.84 5.87
CA THR A 119 1.19 14.56 6.54
C THR A 119 2.67 14.21 6.61
N ALA A 120 3.17 13.99 7.83
CA ALA A 120 4.54 13.49 8.06
C ALA A 120 4.70 12.00 7.73
N HIS A 121 3.59 11.30 7.46
CA HIS A 121 3.55 9.86 7.24
C HIS A 121 2.79 9.56 5.95
N PRO A 122 3.47 9.59 4.79
CA PRO A 122 2.85 9.23 3.54
C PRO A 122 2.48 7.75 3.51
N GLY A 123 1.45 7.43 2.75
CA GLY A 123 0.87 6.11 2.66
C GLY A 123 -0.55 6.13 2.11
N LEU A 124 -1.20 4.99 2.16
CA LEU A 124 -2.59 4.86 1.76
C LEU A 124 -3.40 4.04 2.77
N GLY A 125 -4.70 4.32 2.80
CA GLY A 125 -5.67 3.59 3.58
C GLY A 125 -6.61 2.81 2.69
N LEU A 126 -6.99 1.62 3.14
CA LEU A 126 -8.08 0.84 2.59
C LEU A 126 -9.14 0.65 3.66
N ARG A 127 -10.40 0.86 3.29
CA ARG A 127 -11.55 0.44 4.08
C ARG A 127 -12.25 -0.70 3.36
N PHE A 128 -12.58 -1.74 4.11
CA PHE A 128 -13.28 -2.93 3.62
C PHE A 128 -14.76 -2.84 3.98
N HIS A 129 -15.62 -3.53 3.23
CA HIS A 129 -17.05 -3.60 3.53
C HIS A 129 -17.36 -4.22 4.89
N SER A 130 -16.43 -5.01 5.44
CA SER A 130 -16.53 -5.49 6.82
C SER A 130 -16.23 -4.41 7.87
N GLU A 131 -16.03 -3.15 7.47
CA GLU A 131 -15.53 -2.02 8.28
C GLU A 131 -14.10 -2.15 8.80
N ALA A 132 -13.42 -3.26 8.52
CA ALA A 132 -11.99 -3.39 8.77
C ALA A 132 -11.22 -2.34 7.97
N ARG A 133 -10.05 -1.95 8.47
CA ARG A 133 -9.17 -0.98 7.81
C ARG A 133 -7.77 -1.53 7.70
N ILE A 134 -7.11 -1.22 6.61
CA ILE A 134 -5.67 -1.41 6.42
C ILE A 134 -5.03 -0.06 6.16
N GLN A 135 -3.84 0.14 6.72
CA GLN A 135 -2.98 1.26 6.41
C GLN A 135 -1.66 0.72 5.86
N LEU A 136 -1.26 1.18 4.68
CA LEU A 136 0.09 0.98 4.15
C LEU A 136 0.88 2.27 4.39
N LEU A 137 1.74 2.25 5.40
CA LEU A 137 2.57 3.39 5.77
C LEU A 137 3.93 3.27 5.10
N PHE A 138 4.35 4.28 4.33
CA PHE A 138 5.68 4.28 3.73
C PHE A 138 6.73 4.47 4.81
N GLN A 139 7.66 3.52 4.89
CA GLN A 139 8.71 3.48 5.90
C GLN A 139 10.04 3.91 5.32
N HIS A 140 10.33 3.45 4.11
CA HIS A 140 11.55 3.76 3.41
C HIS A 140 11.27 4.02 1.95
N THR A 141 12.04 4.92 1.37
CA THR A 141 12.11 5.13 -0.08
C THR A 141 13.56 5.13 -0.51
N ALA A 142 13.86 4.51 -1.64
CA ALA A 142 15.21 4.47 -2.18
C ALA A 142 15.19 4.74 -3.69
N ARG A 143 16.24 5.43 -4.17
CA ARG A 143 16.46 5.63 -5.61
C ARG A 143 16.90 4.34 -6.30
N SER A 144 16.88 4.36 -7.62
CA SER A 144 17.57 3.35 -8.42
C SER A 144 19.01 3.13 -7.94
N GLY A 145 19.34 1.87 -7.63
CA GLY A 145 20.66 1.46 -7.12
C GLY A 145 20.89 1.65 -5.62
N GLN A 146 19.92 2.18 -4.87
CA GLN A 146 19.96 2.27 -3.40
C GLN A 146 19.19 1.10 -2.76
N ASP A 147 19.53 0.78 -1.51
CA ASP A 147 18.81 -0.17 -0.67
C ASP A 147 18.09 0.55 0.48
N LYS A 148 17.41 -0.22 1.36
CA LYS A 148 16.67 0.31 2.52
C LYS A 148 17.56 1.06 3.52
N GLY A 149 18.87 0.79 3.52
CA GLY A 149 19.78 1.19 4.59
C GLY A 149 19.40 0.60 5.95
N ASN A 150 19.99 1.16 7.02
CA ASN A 150 19.80 0.71 8.41
C ASN A 150 19.02 1.71 9.28
N SER A 151 18.81 2.94 8.81
CA SER A 151 18.04 3.94 9.54
C SER A 151 16.57 3.54 9.52
N PRO A 152 15.82 3.59 10.65
CA PRO A 152 14.38 3.46 10.64
C PRO A 152 13.73 4.77 10.16
N PHE A 153 12.68 4.69 9.34
CA PHE A 153 12.00 5.82 8.71
C PHE A 153 12.91 6.76 7.90
N ASP A 154 13.15 6.45 6.62
CA ASP A 154 13.93 7.30 5.71
C ASP A 154 13.15 7.54 4.41
N LEU A 155 12.46 8.68 4.36
CA LEU A 155 11.64 9.09 3.23
C LEU A 155 12.31 10.26 2.50
N GLN A 156 12.71 10.01 1.27
CA GLN A 156 13.24 11.00 0.36
C GLN A 156 12.07 11.77 -0.26
N SER A 157 12.22 13.09 -0.38
CA SER A 157 11.21 13.94 -1.05
C SER A 157 11.02 13.59 -2.54
N ALA A 158 12.05 13.00 -3.16
CA ALA A 158 12.01 12.41 -4.50
C ALA A 158 13.06 11.30 -4.64
N PHE A 159 12.68 10.18 -5.27
CA PHE A 159 13.46 8.94 -5.38
C PHE A 159 13.30 8.23 -6.73
#